data_AF-A0A804J4K0-F1
#
_entry.id   AF-A0A804J4K0-F1
#
_cell.length_a   1.000
_cell.length_b   1.000
_cell.length_c   1.000
_cell.angle_alpha   90.00
_cell.angle_beta   90.00
_cell.angle_gamma   90.00
#
_symmetry.space_group_name_H-M   'P 1'
#
loop_
_entity.id
_entity.type
_entity.pdbx_description
1 polymer ?
#
loop_
_entity_poly.entity_id
_entity_poly.type
_entity_poly.pdbx_seq_one_letter_code
_entity_poly.pdbx_strand_id
1 'polypeptide(L)'
;MRFVMEFAENLILRMMEDPRKRDEAQRKHIYEMRERCEKTKANWNLPLRPYGFWTFDRFNAQLRSDPQISQAFGRRDPYDDLLLDEPSDVPPSRSSSK
;
A
#
# COMPACT_ATOMS: atom_id res chain seq x y z
N MET A 1 -47.69 -15.88 49.44
CA MET A 1 -46.42 -15.82 48.70
C MET A 1 -46.58 -15.91 47.18
N ARG A 2 -47.60 -16.59 46.63
CA ARG A 2 -47.76 -16.81 45.17
C ARG A 2 -47.89 -15.54 44.32
N PHE A 3 -48.69 -14.58 44.78
CA PHE A 3 -48.94 -13.31 44.08
C PHE A 3 -47.69 -12.43 43.90
N VAL A 4 -46.83 -12.36 44.92
CA VAL A 4 -45.60 -11.55 44.87
C VAL A 4 -44.60 -12.14 43.88
N MET A 5 -44.52 -13.47 43.80
CA MET A 5 -43.68 -14.18 42.84
C MET A 5 -44.19 -14.00 41.41
N GLU A 6 -45.49 -14.14 41.17
CA GLU A 6 -46.11 -13.93 39.84
C GLU A 6 -45.98 -12.48 39.35
N PHE A 7 -46.04 -11.51 40.25
CA PHE A 7 -45.79 -10.10 39.93
C PHE A 7 -44.32 -9.84 39.58
N ALA A 8 -43.40 -10.39 40.38
CA ALA A 8 -41.96 -10.26 40.13
C ALA A 8 -41.55 -10.90 38.80
N GLU A 9 -42.09 -12.08 38.46
CA GLU A 9 -41.84 -12.75 37.18
C GLU A 9 -42.30 -11.91 35.98
N ASN A 10 -43.51 -11.34 36.04
CA ASN A 10 -44.03 -10.50 34.96
C ASN A 10 -43.27 -9.17 34.83
N LEU A 11 -42.77 -8.62 35.94
CA LEU A 11 -41.91 -7.43 35.94
C LEU A 11 -40.56 -7.74 35.27
N ILE A 12 -39.93 -8.87 35.61
CA ILE A 12 -38.68 -9.33 35.01
C ILE A 12 -38.86 -9.58 33.51
N LEU A 13 -39.95 -10.25 33.11
CA LEU A 13 -40.25 -10.52 31.69
C LEU A 13 -40.41 -9.25 30.86
N ARG A 14 -40.97 -8.18 31.45
CA ARG A 14 -41.08 -6.86 30.80
C ARG A 14 -39.76 -6.08 30.77
N MET A 15 -38.84 -6.38 31.70
CA MET A 15 -37.51 -5.79 31.72
C MET A 15 -36.51 -6.52 30.82
N MET A 16 -36.84 -7.71 30.30
CA MET A 16 -36.00 -8.39 29.33
C MET A 16 -35.96 -7.62 28.00
N GLU A 17 -34.77 -7.56 27.40
CA GLU A 17 -34.54 -6.83 26.17
C GLU A 17 -35.27 -7.49 24.99
N ASP A 18 -36.05 -6.69 24.25
CA ASP A 18 -36.76 -7.10 23.04
C ASP A 18 -35.77 -7.69 21.99
N PRO A 19 -35.93 -8.95 21.56
CA PRO A 19 -35.02 -9.59 20.60
C PRO A 19 -34.86 -8.83 19.29
N ARG A 20 -35.94 -8.17 18.85
CA ARG A 20 -35.94 -7.38 17.60
C ARG A 20 -35.06 -6.13 17.70
N LYS A 21 -35.07 -5.45 18.84
CA LYS A 21 -34.23 -4.25 19.07
C LYS A 21 -32.75 -4.62 19.06
N ARG A 22 -32.40 -5.79 19.60
CA ARG A 22 -31.03 -6.33 19.56
C ARG A 22 -30.58 -6.61 18.13
N ASP A 23 -31.41 -7.29 17.35
CA ASP A 23 -31.12 -7.57 15.94
C ASP A 23 -30.98 -6.27 15.12
N GLU A 24 -31.83 -5.28 15.36
CA GLU A 24 -31.75 -3.97 14.73
C GLU A 24 -30.45 -3.25 15.08
N ALA A 25 -30.05 -3.25 16.37
CA ALA A 25 -28.80 -2.64 16.82
C ALA A 25 -27.58 -3.33 16.19
N GLN A 26 -27.59 -4.65 16.09
CA GLN A 26 -26.49 -5.41 15.49
C GLN A 26 -26.41 -5.19 13.98
N ARG A 27 -27.54 -5.14 13.28
CA ARG A 27 -27.58 -4.79 11.85
C ARG A 27 -27.06 -3.37 11.61
N LYS A 28 -27.48 -2.40 12.43
CA LYS A 28 -26.98 -1.02 12.36
C LYS A 28 -25.46 -0.98 12.50
N HIS A 29 -24.91 -1.71 13.47
CA HIS A 29 -23.46 -1.79 13.65
C HIS A 29 -22.73 -2.35 12.43
N ILE A 30 -23.26 -3.43 11.82
CA ILE A 30 -22.68 -4.02 10.61
C ILE A 30 -22.71 -3.03 9.44
N TYR A 31 -23.80 -2.29 9.27
CA TYR A 31 -23.90 -1.28 8.21
C TYR A 31 -22.93 -0.11 8.42
N GLU A 32 -22.81 0.39 9.64
CA GLU A 32 -21.82 1.43 9.97
C GLU A 32 -20.38 0.96 9.72
N MET A 33 -20.07 -0.30 10.03
CA MET A 33 -18.77 -0.89 9.74
C MET A 33 -18.54 -0.98 8.22
N ARG A 34 -19.56 -1.36 7.45
CA ARG A 34 -19.47 -1.42 5.98
C ARG A 34 -19.14 -0.04 5.40
N GLU A 35 -19.84 1.01 5.83
CA GLU A 35 -19.60 2.39 5.38
C GLU A 35 -18.19 2.87 5.72
N ARG A 36 -17.66 2.52 6.90
CA ARG A 36 -16.27 2.84 7.26
C ARG A 36 -15.27 2.16 6.32
N CYS A 37 -15.53 0.90 5.95
CA CYS A 37 -14.66 0.14 5.06
C CYS A 37 -14.75 0.58 3.59
N GLU A 38 -15.86 1.17 3.14
CA GLU A 38 -16.02 1.65 1.76
C GLU A 38 -14.99 2.72 1.39
N LYS A 39 -14.69 3.67 2.30
CA LYS A 39 -13.63 4.68 2.10
C LYS A 39 -12.26 4.03 1.97
N THR A 40 -11.96 3.06 2.82
CA THR A 40 -10.69 2.32 2.77
C THR A 40 -10.56 1.55 1.46
N LYS A 41 -11.63 0.88 1.00
CA LYS A 41 -11.66 0.18 -0.29
C LYS A 41 -11.46 1.14 -1.46
N ALA A 42 -12.08 2.32 -1.44
CA ALA A 42 -11.88 3.34 -2.46
C ALA A 42 -10.40 3.78 -2.54
N ASN A 43 -9.75 3.95 -1.38
CA ASN A 43 -8.33 4.26 -1.29
C ASN A 43 -7.43 3.11 -1.78
N TRP A 44 -7.84 1.86 -1.56
CA TRP A 44 -7.11 0.67 -2.04
C TRP A 44 -7.21 0.48 -3.56
N ASN A 45 -8.26 1.00 -4.19
CA ASN A 45 -8.40 1.00 -5.64
C ASN A 45 -7.42 1.98 -6.33
N LEU A 46 -6.86 2.94 -5.59
CA LEU A 46 -5.82 3.81 -6.11
C LEU A 46 -4.48 3.06 -6.14
N PRO A 47 -3.72 3.12 -7.26
CA PRO A 47 -2.41 2.50 -7.31
C PRO A 47 -1.47 3.19 -6.31
N LEU A 48 -0.55 2.42 -5.71
CA LEU A 48 0.45 2.93 -4.75
C LEU A 48 1.27 4.11 -5.31
N ARG A 49 1.44 4.16 -6.63
CA ARG A 49 2.03 5.26 -7.37
C ARG A 49 1.13 5.61 -8.56
N PRO A 50 0.83 6.90 -8.79
CA PRO A 50 0.02 7.30 -9.93
C PRO A 50 0.71 6.93 -11.24
N TYR A 51 -0.08 6.75 -12.30
CA TYR A 51 0.47 6.55 -13.64
C TYR A 51 1.38 7.73 -14.03
N GLY A 52 2.55 7.43 -14.62
CA GLY A 52 3.57 8.45 -14.91
C GLY A 52 4.43 8.85 -13.70
N PHE A 53 4.27 8.23 -12.53
CA PHE A 53 5.18 8.48 -11.42
C PHE A 53 6.65 8.24 -11.81
N TRP A 54 6.91 7.18 -12.58
CA TRP A 54 8.25 6.83 -13.08
C TRP A 54 8.76 7.75 -14.20
N THR A 55 7.92 8.64 -14.73
CA THR A 55 8.35 9.63 -15.75
C THR A 55 8.77 10.96 -15.13
N PHE A 56 8.58 11.16 -13.82
CA PHE A 56 9.03 12.40 -13.17
C PHE A 56 10.55 12.47 -13.08
N ASP A 57 11.10 13.55 -13.63
CA ASP A 57 12.54 13.78 -13.70
C ASP A 57 13.20 13.83 -12.30
N ARG A 58 12.45 14.24 -11.26
CA ARG A 58 12.94 14.22 -9.86
C ARG A 58 13.31 12.82 -9.37
N PHE A 59 12.52 11.80 -9.72
CA PHE A 59 12.80 10.42 -9.29
C PHE A 59 13.83 9.74 -10.21
N ASN A 60 13.98 10.22 -11.44
CA ASN A 60 14.98 9.75 -12.39
C ASN A 60 16.32 10.50 -12.32
N ALA A 61 16.37 11.62 -11.59
CA ALA A 61 17.60 12.39 -11.39
C ALA A 61 18.69 11.52 -10.76
N GLN A 62 18.32 10.67 -9.80
CA GLN A 62 19.25 9.74 -9.16
C GLN A 62 19.82 8.72 -10.14
N LEU A 63 19.00 8.19 -11.07
CA LEU A 63 19.44 7.25 -12.10
C LEU A 63 20.44 7.86 -13.08
N ARG A 64 20.35 9.18 -13.35
CA ARG A 64 21.36 9.88 -14.16
C ARG A 64 22.66 10.10 -13.38
N SER A 65 22.58 10.39 -12.08
CA SER A 65 23.75 10.64 -11.24
C SER A 65 24.45 9.38 -10.73
N ASP A 66 23.74 8.27 -10.56
CA ASP A 66 24.30 7.02 -9.98
C ASP A 66 25.54 6.51 -10.73
N PRO A 67 25.55 6.43 -12.08
CA PRO A 67 26.73 6.03 -12.85
C PRO A 67 27.89 7.04 -12.77
N GLN A 68 27.59 8.31 -12.48
CA GLN A 68 28.61 9.34 -12.27
C GLN A 68 29.18 9.27 -10.85
N ILE A 69 28.35 8.87 -9.88
CA ILE A 69 28.72 8.69 -8.47
C ILE A 69 29.55 7.41 -8.29
N SER A 70 29.29 6.34 -9.06
CA SER A 70 30.13 5.13 -9.03
C SER A 70 31.57 5.43 -9.44
N GLN A 71 31.78 6.37 -10.37
CA GLN A 71 33.11 6.82 -10.80
C GLN A 71 33.72 7.91 -9.90
N ALA A 72 33.05 8.31 -8.82
CA ALA A 72 33.57 9.31 -7.89
C ALA A 72 34.78 8.77 -7.10
N PHE A 73 35.72 9.67 -6.78
CA PHE A 73 36.91 9.34 -6.01
C PHE A 73 36.54 8.70 -4.65
N GLY A 74 37.00 7.46 -4.42
CA GLY A 74 36.70 6.67 -3.22
C GLY A 74 35.44 5.78 -3.30
N ARG A 75 34.67 5.84 -4.40
CA ARG A 75 33.55 4.91 -4.70
C ARG A 75 33.80 4.04 -5.93
N ARG A 76 34.78 4.40 -6.75
CA ARG A 76 35.25 3.64 -7.91
C ARG A 76 35.72 2.25 -7.48
N ASP A 77 35.21 1.22 -8.15
CA ASP A 77 35.68 -0.15 -7.94
C ASP A 77 37.13 -0.25 -8.45
N PRO A 78 38.09 -0.72 -7.64
CA PRO A 78 39.48 -0.90 -8.09
C PRO A 78 39.63 -1.84 -9.30
N TYR A 79 38.62 -2.68 -9.60
CA TYR A 79 38.65 -3.59 -10.75
C TYR A 79 38.06 -2.98 -12.04
N ASP A 80 37.40 -1.82 -12.00
CA ASP A 80 36.85 -1.15 -13.20
C ASP A 80 37.95 -0.77 -14.20
N ASP A 81 39.15 -0.44 -13.72
CA ASP A 81 40.28 -0.01 -14.56
C ASP A 81 40.89 -1.19 -15.35
N LEU A 82 40.82 -2.40 -14.79
CA LEU A 82 41.35 -3.61 -15.43
C LEU A 82 40.47 -4.07 -16.60
N LEU A 83 39.17 -3.75 -16.57
CA LEU A 83 38.24 -4.02 -17.65
C LEU A 83 38.41 -3.05 -18.84
N LEU A 84 39.03 -1.88 -18.62
CA LEU A 84 39.35 -0.92 -19.69
C LEU A 84 40.65 -1.28 -20.43
N ASP A 85 41.56 -1.99 -19.76
CA ASP A 85 42.83 -2.46 -20.32
C ASP A 85 42.71 -3.80 -21.07
N GLU A 86 41.55 -4.47 -21.02
CA GLU A 86 41.29 -5.56 -21.96
C GLU A 86 41.12 -4.98 -23.37
N PRO A 87 41.91 -5.45 -24.36
CA PRO A 87 41.67 -5.08 -25.74
C PRO A 87 40.27 -5.56 -26.11
N SER A 88 39.36 -4.62 -26.36
CA SER A 88 38.05 -4.96 -26.88
C SER A 88 38.24 -5.71 -28.19
N ASP A 89 37.93 -7.02 -28.23
CA ASP A 89 37.83 -7.82 -29.46
C ASP A 89 36.66 -7.38 -30.36
N VAL A 90 36.15 -6.16 -30.17
CA VAL A 90 35.05 -5.58 -30.93
C VAL A 90 35.62 -5.06 -32.25
N PRO A 91 35.22 -5.62 -33.41
CA PRO A 91 35.68 -5.12 -34.69
C PRO A 91 35.23 -3.67 -34.89
N PRO A 92 36.05 -2.80 -35.48
CA PRO A 92 35.70 -1.39 -35.67
C PRO A 92 34.44 -1.30 -36.53
N SER A 93 33.35 -0.78 -35.96
CA SER A 93 32.15 -0.46 -36.71
C SER A 93 32.51 0.61 -37.76
N ARG A 94 32.35 0.27 -39.04
CA ARG A 94 32.59 1.18 -40.17
C ARG A 94 31.82 2.49 -39.95
N SER A 95 32.53 3.58 -39.70
CA SER A 95 31.99 4.91 -39.89
C SER A 95 31.71 5.11 -41.38
N SER A 96 30.43 5.27 -41.72
CA SER A 96 30.02 5.74 -43.05
C SER A 96 30.13 7.26 -43.04
N SER A 97 31.17 7.77 -43.71
CA SER A 97 31.30 9.21 -43.99
C SER A 97 30.23 9.63 -45.01
N LYS A 98 29.46 10.66 -44.66
CA LYS A 98 28.76 11.52 -45.61
C LYS A 98 29.62 12.74 -45.90
#